data_AF-A0A2E3NKK5-F1
#
_entry.id   AF-A0A2E3NKK5-F1
#
_cell.length_a   1.000
_cell.length_b   1.000
_cell.length_c   1.000
_cell.angle_alpha   90.00
_cell.angle_beta   90.00
_cell.angle_gamma   90.00
#
_symmetry.space_group_name_H-M   'P 1'
#
loop_
_entity.id
_entity.type
_entity.pdbx_description
1 polymer ?
#
loop_
_entity_poly.entity_id
_entity_poly.type
_entity_poly.pdbx_seq_one_letter_code
_entity_poly.pdbx_strand_id
1 'polypeptide(L)' 'MSAEEVPTSGPAANAWDGGALNMMEELPDLFERFFAFFRPGHTEGVAPARIKEIARIKIAAMNECDT' A
#
# COMPACT_ATOMS: atom_id res chain seq x y z
N MET A 1 -25.61 -34.69 -13.66
CA MET A 1 -24.55 -33.73 -13.33
C MET A 1 -25.15 -32.76 -12.33
N SER A 2 -25.07 -33.11 -11.05
CA SER A 2 -25.60 -32.27 -9.97
C SER A 2 -24.40 -31.62 -9.29
N ALA A 3 -24.39 -30.29 -9.25
CA ALA A 3 -23.40 -29.55 -8.47
C ALA A 3 -23.69 -29.76 -6.98
N GLU A 4 -22.69 -30.24 -6.26
CA GLU A 4 -22.72 -30.40 -4.81
C GLU A 4 -22.37 -29.03 -4.19
N GLU A 5 -23.32 -28.41 -3.48
CA GLU A 5 -23.06 -27.18 -2.72
C GLU A 5 -22.13 -27.50 -1.55
N VAL A 6 -20.97 -26.83 -1.49
CA VAL A 6 -20.03 -26.96 -0.39
C VAL A 6 -20.51 -26.07 0.78
N PRO A 7 -20.76 -26.64 1.98
CA PRO A 7 -21.20 -25.86 3.12
C PRO A 7 -20.00 -25.14 3.75
N THR A 8 -19.95 -23.82 3.62
CA THR A 8 -18.96 -22.98 4.30
C THR A 8 -19.48 -22.59 5.68
N SER A 9 -19.40 -23.49 6.66
CA SER A 9 -19.48 -23.12 8.07
C SER A 9 -18.19 -23.51 8.77
N GLY A 10 -17.18 -22.64 8.64
CA GLY A 10 -15.99 -22.62 9.49
C GLY A 10 -16.25 -21.80 10.77
N PRO A 11 -15.60 -22.10 11.90
CA PRO A 11 -16.01 -21.62 13.21
C PRO A 11 -15.68 -20.14 13.45
N ALA A 12 -16.54 -19.54 14.29
CA ALA A 12 -16.56 -18.19 14.85
C ALA A 12 -15.35 -17.29 14.55
N ALA A 13 -15.64 -16.22 13.81
CA ALA A 13 -14.79 -15.05 13.69
C ALA A 13 -14.25 -14.63 15.07
N ASN A 14 -12.93 -14.66 15.21
CA ASN A 14 -12.26 -13.94 16.28
C ASN A 14 -12.61 -12.45 16.10
N ALA A 15 -12.96 -11.76 17.19
CA ALA A 15 -13.51 -10.41 17.21
C ALA A 15 -12.53 -9.29 16.78
N TRP A 16 -12.07 -9.35 15.53
CA TRP A 16 -11.45 -8.30 14.74
C TRP A 16 -12.21 -8.26 13.41
N ASP A 17 -13.52 -8.04 13.48
CA ASP A 17 -14.39 -7.81 12.31
C ASP A 17 -14.19 -6.37 11.80
N GLY A 18 -12.92 -5.99 11.60
CA GLY A 18 -12.54 -4.73 11.02
C GLY A 18 -12.51 -4.92 9.52
N GLY A 19 -13.59 -4.52 8.84
CA GLY A 19 -13.55 -4.34 7.39
C GLY A 19 -12.26 -3.60 7.01
N ALA A 20 -11.63 -4.01 5.92
CA ALA A 20 -10.32 -3.50 5.52
C ALA A 20 -10.29 -1.96 5.63
N LEU A 21 -9.47 -1.43 6.54
CA LEU A 21 -9.36 0.01 6.77
C LEU A 21 -8.84 0.67 5.49
N ASN A 22 -9.62 1.58 4.91
CA ASN A 22 -9.14 2.41 3.81
C ASN A 22 -8.36 3.60 4.39
N MET A 23 -7.06 3.41 4.62
CA MET A 23 -6.19 4.42 5.22
C MET A 23 -6.24 5.78 4.49
N MET A 24 -6.50 5.79 3.18
CA MET A 24 -6.62 7.03 2.40
C MET A 24 -7.87 7.83 2.78
N GLU A 25 -8.96 7.16 3.15
CA GLU A 25 -10.18 7.79 3.65
C GLU A 25 -10.06 8.18 5.12
N GLU A 26 -9.35 7.38 5.91
CA GLU A 26 -9.18 7.63 7.35
C GLU A 26 -8.20 8.79 7.65
N LEU A 27 -7.19 8.99 6.79
CA LEU A 27 -6.12 9.98 7.01
C LEU A 27 -5.87 10.87 5.78
N PRO A 28 -6.89 11.53 5.22
CA PRO A 28 -6.78 12.25 3.95
C PRO A 28 -5.71 13.34 3.97
N ASP A 29 -5.63 14.13 5.05
CA ASP A 29 -4.64 15.19 5.22
C ASP A 29 -3.20 14.68 5.22
N LEU A 30 -2.97 13.49 5.79
CA LEU A 30 -1.65 12.87 5.80
C LEU A 30 -1.22 12.55 4.38
N PHE A 31 -2.11 11.95 3.59
CA PHE A 31 -1.80 11.58 2.21
C PHE A 31 -1.68 12.81 1.31
N GLU A 32 -2.49 13.85 1.50
CA GLU A 32 -2.32 15.11 0.78
C GLU A 32 -0.92 15.70 1.01
N ARG A 33 -0.49 15.81 2.27
CA ARG A 33 0.86 16.31 2.63
C ARG A 33 1.96 15.40 2.10
N PHE A 34 1.78 14.08 2.21
CA PHE A 34 2.73 13.11 1.68
C PHE A 34 2.91 13.28 0.17
N PHE A 35 1.84 13.40 -0.59
CA PHE A 35 1.93 13.57 -2.05
C PHE A 35 2.46 14.95 -2.44
N ALA A 36 2.13 16.01 -1.70
CA ALA A 36 2.71 17.34 -1.91
C ALA A 36 4.24 17.32 -1.74
N PHE A 37 4.75 16.55 -0.77
CA PHE A 37 6.18 16.34 -0.58
C PHE A 37 6.81 15.42 -1.64
N PHE A 38 6.18 14.27 -1.92
CA PHE A 38 6.77 13.20 -2.73
C PHE A 38 6.77 13.50 -4.24
N ARG A 39 5.68 14.06 -4.78
CA ARG A 39 5.48 14.20 -6.23
C ARG A 39 6.57 15.00 -6.96
N PRO A 40 7.03 16.16 -6.46
CA PRO A 40 8.06 16.94 -7.15
C PRO A 40 9.37 16.15 -7.26
N GLY A 41 9.83 15.55 -6.16
CA GLY A 41 11.05 14.72 -6.16
C GLY A 41 10.94 13.49 -7.07
N HIS A 42 9.74 12.93 -7.21
CA HIS A 42 9.49 11.78 -8.05
C HIS A 42 9.43 12.15 -9.55
N THR A 43 8.70 13.20 -9.92
CA THR A 43 8.36 13.49 -11.32
C THR A 43 9.20 14.59 -11.98
N GLU A 44 9.81 15.47 -11.20
CA GLU A 44 10.49 16.68 -11.71
C GLU A 44 12.00 16.69 -11.48
N GLY A 45 12.73 17.66 -12.01
CA GLY A 45 14.16 17.83 -11.81
C GLY A 45 15.03 17.13 -12.86
N VAL A 46 16.33 17.05 -12.58
CA VAL A 46 17.36 16.75 -13.60
C VAL A 46 17.57 15.25 -13.82
N ALA A 47 17.31 14.43 -12.80
CA ALA A 47 17.52 12.98 -12.88
C ALA A 47 16.33 12.28 -13.57
N PRO A 48 16.57 11.35 -14.51
CA PRO A 48 15.52 10.53 -15.10
C PRO A 48 14.77 9.70 -14.05
N ALA A 49 13.46 9.46 -14.29
CA ALA A 49 12.60 8.68 -13.37
C ALA A 49 13.20 7.32 -12.99
N ARG A 50 13.80 6.60 -13.96
CA ARG A 50 14.46 5.31 -13.72
C ARG A 50 15.61 5.41 -12.70
N ILE A 51 16.39 6.48 -12.74
CA ILE A 51 17.52 6.67 -11.81
C ILE A 51 17.02 6.96 -10.40
N LYS A 52 15.96 7.77 -10.26
CA LYS A 52 15.32 8.04 -8.98
C LYS A 52 14.75 6.77 -8.36
N GLU A 53 14.14 5.90 -9.16
CA GLU A 53 13.58 4.65 -8.65
C GLU A 53 14.66 3.67 -8.16
N ILE A 54 15.79 3.58 -8.86
CA ILE A 54 16.95 2.79 -8.39
C ILE A 54 17.45 3.34 -7.03
N ALA A 55 17.53 4.66 -6.89
CA ALA A 55 17.92 5.28 -5.62
C ALA A 55 16.91 4.98 -4.50
N ARG A 56 15.59 5.06 -4.79
CA ARG A 56 14.51 4.73 -3.85
C ARG A 56 14.63 3.30 -3.33
N ILE A 57 14.76 2.31 -4.24
CA ILE A 57 14.88 0.89 -3.88
C ILE A 57 16.14 0.63 -3.06
N LYS A 58 17.28 1.26 -3.44
CA LYS A 58 18.53 1.08 -2.67
C LYS A 58 18.39 1.61 -1.25
N ILE A 59 17.79 2.78 -1.07
CA ILE A 59 17.54 3.37 0.25
C ILE A 59 16.57 2.50 1.05
N ALA A 60 15.51 1.98 0.42
CA ALA A 60 14.55 1.10 1.10
C ALA A 60 15.21 -0.20 1.58
N ALA A 61 16.01 -0.85 0.74
CA ALA A 61 16.77 -2.04 1.11
C ALA A 61 17.76 -1.78 2.26
N MET A 62 18.36 -0.58 2.32
CA MET A 62 19.23 -0.18 3.43
C MET A 62 18.48 0.03 4.75
N ASN A 63 17.17 0.34 4.67
CA ASN A 63 16.31 0.57 5.83
C ASN A 63 15.41 -0.63 6.14
N GLU A 64 15.66 -1.79 5.53
CA GLU A 64 14.83 -3.00 5.68
C GLU A 64 13.34 -2.74 5.41
N CYS A 65 13.06 -1.80 4.51
CA CYS A 65 11.71 -1.44 4.11
C CYS A 65 11.27 -2.35 2.96
N ASP A 66 10.15 -3.02 3.14
CA ASP A 66 9.51 -3.82 2.10
C ASP A 66 8.92 -2.88 1.02
N THR A 67 9.25 -3.12 -0.25
CA THR A 67 8.98 -2.19 -1.37
C THR A 67 8.15 -2.79 -2.47
#